data_AF-A0A352BAX3-F1
#
_entry.id   AF-A0A352BAX3-F1
#
_cell.length_a   1.000
_cell.length_b   1.000
_cell.length_c   1.000
_cell.angle_alpha   90.00
_cell.angle_beta   90.00
_cell.angle_gamma   90.00
#
_symmetry.space_group_name_H-M   'P 1'
#
loop_
_entity.id
_entity.type
_entity.pdbx_description
1 polymer ?
#
loop_
_entity_poly.entity_id
_entity_poly.type
_entity_poly.pdbx_seq_one_letter_code
_entity_poly.pdbx_strand_id
1 'polypeptide(L)'
;AEKEGFKELAEKFRAVAKIEKRHEDRYRSLLRESNEAAEELKKSQVKVWECLKCGHIVIGPAAPEYCPTCGEYNQYFEVRDEDYNLILSQGRF
;
A
#
# COMPACT_ATOMS: atom_id res chain seq x y z
N ALA A 1 -29.14 -26.10 -5.69
CA ALA A 1 -28.67 -26.42 -7.06
C ALA A 1 -28.63 -27.93 -7.33
N GLU A 2 -27.59 -28.69 -6.93
CA GLU A 2 -27.51 -30.14 -7.23
C GLU A 2 -28.62 -30.97 -6.57
N LYS A 3 -28.87 -30.75 -5.27
CA LYS A 3 -29.96 -31.41 -4.53
C LYS A 3 -31.37 -31.09 -5.07
N GLU A 4 -31.48 -30.04 -5.86
CA GLU A 4 -32.72 -29.55 -6.48
C GLU A 4 -32.77 -29.89 -7.98
N GLY A 5 -31.78 -30.62 -8.52
CA GLY A 5 -31.73 -31.04 -9.92
C GLY A 5 -31.17 -30.03 -10.93
N PHE A 6 -30.77 -28.83 -10.50
CA PHE A 6 -30.27 -27.77 -11.39
C PHE A 6 -28.78 -27.92 -11.70
N LYS A 7 -28.44 -28.86 -12.61
CA LYS A 7 -27.05 -29.20 -12.95
C LYS A 7 -26.25 -28.04 -13.54
N GLU A 8 -26.78 -27.34 -14.54
CA GLU A 8 -26.08 -26.19 -15.15
C GLU A 8 -25.81 -25.06 -14.14
N LEU A 9 -26.76 -24.83 -13.23
CA LEU A 9 -26.60 -23.83 -12.17
C LEU A 9 -25.54 -24.25 -11.16
N ALA A 10 -25.48 -25.54 -10.81
CA ALA A 10 -24.44 -26.07 -9.94
C ALA A 10 -23.03 -25.96 -10.57
N GLU A 11 -22.91 -26.16 -11.88
CA GLU A 11 -21.66 -25.95 -12.62
C GLU A 11 -21.23 -24.48 -12.60
N LYS A 12 -22.17 -23.56 -12.82
CA LYS A 12 -21.91 -22.12 -12.70
C LYS A 12 -21.42 -21.75 -11.30
N PHE A 13 -22.08 -22.23 -10.24
CA PHE A 13 -21.62 -21.98 -8.87
C PHE A 13 -20.22 -22.53 -8.60
N ARG A 14 -19.90 -23.72 -9.11
CA ARG A 14 -18.54 -24.28 -9.00
C ARG A 14 -17.50 -23.45 -9.76
N ALA A 15 -17.85 -22.92 -10.93
CA ALA A 15 -16.97 -22.04 -11.69
C ALA A 15 -16.72 -20.72 -10.95
N VAL A 16 -17.77 -20.08 -10.42
CA VAL A 16 -17.66 -18.88 -9.59
C VAL A 16 -16.81 -19.14 -8.35
N ALA A 17 -17.03 -20.24 -7.63
CA ALA A 17 -16.23 -20.60 -6.46
C ALA A 17 -14.72 -20.72 -6.76
N LYS A 18 -14.35 -21.27 -7.92
CA LYS A 18 -12.94 -21.32 -8.37
C LYS A 18 -12.36 -19.93 -8.63
N ILE A 19 -13.15 -19.04 -9.24
CA ILE A 19 -12.75 -17.65 -9.51
C ILE A 19 -12.53 -16.91 -8.19
N GLU A 20 -13.48 -17.00 -7.27
CA GLU A 20 -13.37 -16.29 -5.98
C GLU A 20 -12.24 -16.84 -5.12
N LYS A 21 -11.94 -18.14 -5.21
CA LYS A 21 -10.75 -18.70 -4.56
C LYS A 21 -9.46 -18.07 -5.09
N ARG A 22 -9.36 -17.87 -6.41
CA ARG A 22 -8.22 -17.16 -7.01
C ARG A 22 -8.16 -15.69 -6.58
N HIS A 23 -9.31 -15.01 -6.44
CA HIS A 23 -9.35 -13.66 -5.90
C HIS A 23 -8.81 -13.61 -4.47
N GLU A 24 -9.28 -14.51 -3.61
CA GLU A 24 -8.80 -14.62 -2.23
C GLU A 24 -7.29 -14.84 -2.18
N ASP A 25 -6.77 -15.79 -2.96
CA ASP A 25 -5.33 -16.11 -2.97
C ASP A 25 -4.49 -14.90 -3.44
N ARG A 26 -4.96 -14.17 -4.47
CA ARG A 26 -4.31 -12.93 -4.94
C ARG A 26 -4.28 -11.86 -3.84
N TYR A 27 -5.42 -11.60 -3.18
CA TYR A 27 -5.48 -10.58 -2.13
C TYR A 27 -4.62 -10.94 -0.92
N ARG A 28 -4.54 -12.24 -0.57
CA ARG A 28 -3.64 -12.71 0.49
C ARG A 28 -2.16 -12.50 0.12
N SER A 29 -1.76 -12.73 -1.13
CA SER A 29 -0.39 -12.47 -1.58
C SER A 29 -0.04 -10.99 -1.45
N LEU A 30 -0.89 -10.12 -2.01
CA LEU A 30 -0.70 -8.67 -1.96
C LEU A 30 -0.61 -8.15 -0.51
N LEU A 31 -1.45 -8.65 0.39
CA LEU A 31 -1.40 -8.26 1.80
C LEU A 31 -0.09 -8.69 2.47
N ARG A 32 0.42 -9.89 2.17
CA ARG A 32 1.70 -10.37 2.70
C ARG A 32 2.86 -9.53 2.19
N GLU A 33 2.94 -9.32 0.89
CA GLU A 33 3.96 -8.50 0.25
C GLU A 33 3.97 -7.08 0.82
N SER A 34 2.79 -6.47 1.03
CA SER A 34 2.68 -5.15 1.66
C SER A 34 3.20 -5.13 3.10
N ASN A 35 2.83 -6.14 3.89
CA ASN A 35 3.27 -6.24 5.28
C ASN A 35 4.78 -6.49 5.39
N GLU A 36 5.34 -7.36 4.54
CA GLU A 36 6.78 -7.62 4.49
C GLU A 36 7.56 -6.37 4.10
N ALA A 37 7.11 -5.64 3.08
CA ALA A 37 7.70 -4.37 2.68
C ALA A 37 7.64 -3.33 3.81
N ALA A 38 6.50 -3.24 4.51
CA ALA A 38 6.35 -2.34 5.66
C ALA A 38 7.29 -2.72 6.82
N GLU A 39 7.44 -4.00 7.12
CA GLU A 39 8.35 -4.48 8.17
C GLU A 39 9.83 -4.27 7.82
N GLU A 40 10.22 -4.47 6.56
CA GLU A 40 11.59 -4.20 6.11
C GLU A 40 11.93 -2.71 6.23
N LEU A 41 10.98 -1.86 5.86
CA LEU A 41 11.14 -0.42 5.91
C LEU A 41 11.18 0.12 7.34
N LYS A 42 10.40 -0.45 8.27
CA LYS A 42 10.51 -0.19 9.72
C LYS A 42 11.90 -0.54 10.29
N LYS A 43 12.56 -1.56 9.74
CA LYS A 43 13.92 -1.95 10.15
C LYS A 43 15.00 -1.07 9.51
N SER A 44 14.68 -0.45 8.38
CA SER A 44 15.60 0.44 7.68
C SER A 44 15.78 1.77 8.42
N GLN A 45 16.86 2.48 8.12
CA GLN A 45 17.03 3.87 8.57
C GLN A 45 16.28 4.89 7.71
N VAL A 46 15.59 4.44 6.65
CA VAL A 46 14.87 5.30 5.70
C VAL A 46 13.53 5.71 6.29
N LYS A 47 13.24 7.01 6.24
CA LYS A 47 12.00 7.62 6.68
C LYS A 47 11.35 8.39 5.55
N VAL A 48 10.07 8.68 5.72
CA VAL A 48 9.29 9.55 4.83
C VAL A 48 9.15 10.90 5.53
N TRP A 49 9.66 11.95 4.88
CA TRP A 49 9.68 13.31 5.39
C TRP A 49 8.70 14.15 4.58
N GLU A 50 7.71 14.76 5.25
CA GLU A 50 6.77 15.70 4.63
C GLU A 50 7.08 17.13 5.07
N CYS A 51 7.20 18.03 4.10
CA CYS A 51 7.31 19.46 4.38
C CYS A 51 5.93 20.01 4.78
N LEU A 52 5.76 20.39 6.04
CA LEU A 52 4.55 20.96 6.61
C LEU A 52 4.15 22.30 5.99
N LYS A 53 5.06 22.96 5.25
CA LYS A 53 4.79 24.23 4.57
C LYS A 53 4.14 24.07 3.19
N CYS A 54 4.45 23.01 2.45
CA CYS A 54 3.98 22.86 1.07
C CYS A 54 3.57 21.43 0.67
N GLY A 55 3.71 20.44 1.56
CA GLY A 55 3.38 19.04 1.31
C GLY A 55 4.40 18.25 0.47
N HIS A 56 5.60 18.79 0.22
CA HIS A 56 6.63 18.04 -0.51
C HIS A 56 7.10 16.83 0.29
N ILE A 57 7.21 15.66 -0.35
CA ILE A 57 7.59 14.39 0.28
C ILE A 57 8.99 13.97 -0.18
N VAL A 58 9.87 13.65 0.77
CA VAL A 58 11.20 13.07 0.53
C VAL A 58 11.33 11.74 1.25
N ILE A 59 11.87 10.73 0.57
CA ILE A 59 12.17 9.42 1.14
C ILE A 59 13.68 9.30 1.33
N GLY A 60 14.13 9.15 2.58
CA GLY A 60 15.55 9.08 2.88
C GLY A 60 15.86 8.98 4.38
N PRO A 61 17.14 8.74 4.74
CA PRO A 61 17.54 8.61 6.14
C PRO A 61 17.46 9.92 6.93
N ALA A 62 17.39 11.07 6.25
CA ALA A 62 17.25 12.39 6.84
C ALA A 62 16.45 13.33 5.93
N ALA A 63 15.83 14.36 6.51
CA ALA A 63 15.23 15.46 5.75
C ALA A 63 16.32 16.26 5.00
N PRO A 64 16.01 16.80 3.81
CA PRO A 64 16.94 17.70 3.13
C PRO A 64 17.10 19.01 3.91
N GLU A 65 18.25 19.67 3.78
CA GLU A 65 18.52 20.96 4.42
C GLU A 65 17.54 22.06 3.98
N TYR A 66 17.13 22.01 2.71
CA TYR A 66 16.13 22.90 2.13
C TYR A 66 15.10 22.09 1.35
N CYS A 67 13.82 22.47 1.47
CA CYS A 67 12.75 21.88 0.68
C CYS A 67 12.97 22.21 -0.82
N PRO A 68 13.03 21.22 -1.72
CA PRO A 68 13.27 21.47 -3.15
C PRO A 68 12.07 22.13 -3.85
N THR A 69 10.90 22.15 -3.21
CA THR A 69 9.70 22.79 -3.77
C THR A 69 9.52 24.22 -3.30
N CYS A 70 9.56 24.49 -2.00
CA CYS A 70 9.30 25.82 -1.46
C CYS A 70 10.55 26.58 -0.99
N GLY A 71 11.72 25.94 -0.97
CA GLY A 71 12.99 26.56 -0.56
C GLY A 71 13.15 26.78 0.94
N GLU A 72 12.19 26.36 1.76
CA GLU A 72 12.21 26.55 3.21
C GLU A 72 13.17 25.58 3.90
N TYR A 73 13.74 26.01 5.03
CA TYR A 73 14.71 25.24 5.80
C TYR A 73 14.10 23.99 6.44
N ASN A 74 14.94 23.01 6.75
CA ASN A 74 14.54 21.65 7.14
C ASN A 74 13.64 21.53 8.39
N GLN A 75 13.54 22.56 9.22
CA GLN A 75 12.66 22.62 10.41
C GLN A 75 11.18 22.42 10.09
N TYR A 76 10.79 22.60 8.82
CA TYR A 76 9.42 22.38 8.36
C TYR A 76 9.16 20.92 7.94
N PHE A 77 10.13 20.01 8.01
CA PHE A 77 9.91 18.60 7.73
C PHE A 77 9.54 17.81 8.98
N GLU A 78 8.50 17.00 8.86
CA GLU A 78 8.09 16.03 9.88
C GLU A 78 8.14 14.60 9.32
N VAL A 79 8.44 13.64 10.20
CA VAL A 79 8.39 12.21 9.84
C VAL A 79 6.92 11.80 9.79
N ARG A 80 6.49 11.24 8.66
CA ARG A 80 5.20 10.55 8.61
C ARG A 80 5.34 9.14 9.18
N ASP A 81 4.79 8.93 10.37
CA ASP A 81 4.69 7.61 10.99
C ASP A 81 3.53 6.78 10.42
N GLU A 82 2.58 7.40 9.70
CA GLU A 82 1.31 6.79 9.31
C GLU A 82 1.36 6.14 7.91
N ASP A 83 1.27 4.80 7.94
CA ASP A 83 0.91 3.85 6.89
C ASP A 83 1.55 4.05 5.50
N TYR A 84 2.64 3.30 5.30
CA TYR A 84 3.22 2.99 3.99
C TYR A 84 2.22 2.53 2.92
N ASN A 85 1.07 1.97 3.34
CA ASN A 85 -0.02 1.61 2.44
C ASN A 85 -0.62 2.83 1.71
N LEU A 86 -0.56 4.04 2.27
CA LEU A 86 -1.03 5.26 1.60
C LEU A 86 -0.08 5.72 0.48
N ILE A 87 1.23 5.50 0.62
CA ILE A 87 2.24 5.90 -0.37
C ILE A 87 2.09 5.09 -1.66
N LEU A 88 1.78 3.79 -1.53
CA LEU A 88 1.56 2.91 -2.69
C LEU A 88 0.14 3.02 -3.26
N SER A 89 -0.88 3.33 -2.44
CA SER A 89 -2.27 3.37 -2.89
C SER A 89 -2.71 4.69 -3.51
N GLN A 90 -2.04 5.81 -3.23
CA GLN A 90 -2.49 7.12 -3.75
C GLN A 90 -1.95 7.50 -5.13
N GLY A 91 -1.03 6.75 -5.72
CA GLY A 91 -0.62 6.95 -7.13
C GLY A 91 -0.25 8.39 -7.50
N ARG A 92 0.18 9.21 -6.53
CA ARG A 92 0.64 10.57 -6.76
C ARG A 92 2.16 10.56 -6.88
N PHE A 93 2.59 10.28 -8.11
CA PHE A 93 3.84 10.80 -8.64
C PHE A 93 3.66 12.28 -9.00
#